data_AF-A0A484QJK8-F1
#
_entry.id   AF-A0A484QJK8-F1
#
_cell.length_a   1.000
_cell.length_b   1.000
_cell.length_c   1.000
_cell.angle_alpha   90.00
_cell.angle_beta   90.00
_cell.angle_gamma   90.00
#
_symmetry.space_group_name_H-M   'P 1'
#
loop_
_entity.id
_entity.type
_entity.pdbx_description
1 polymer ?
#
loop_
_entity_poly.entity_id
_entity_poly.type
_entity_poly.pdbx_seq_one_letter_code
_entity_poly.pdbx_strand_id
1 'polypeptide(L)'
;MRRIAAAALLFACSTPLWAAQCEQVIESNDAMQFNVKDVTVDKSCKTFTVTLKHTGKLPRNAMGHNWVLTKQSDMQGAATAGIAAGLNNEYVKQGDERVLAHTKVIGGGETATVTFDVAKLKAGETYAYFCSFPGHWAIMKGTLKLGS
;
A
#
# COMPACT_ATOMS: atom_id res chain seq x y z
N MET A 1 -42.75 56.57 7.28
CA MET A 1 -42.35 55.44 8.14
C MET A 1 -42.71 54.12 7.46
N ARG A 2 -41.74 53.34 6.96
CA ARG A 2 -41.74 51.87 7.13
C ARG A 2 -40.37 51.29 6.77
N ARG A 3 -39.99 50.31 7.57
CA ARG A 3 -38.62 49.92 7.91
C ARG A 3 -37.96 49.06 6.84
N ILE A 4 -36.64 49.22 6.74
CA ILE A 4 -35.68 48.37 6.04
C ILE A 4 -35.69 46.97 6.68
N ALA A 5 -35.64 45.92 5.88
CA ALA A 5 -35.10 44.62 6.29
C ALA A 5 -34.45 43.95 5.07
N ALA A 6 -33.14 44.14 4.92
CA ALA A 6 -32.32 43.36 4.00
C ALA A 6 -31.82 42.12 4.76
N ALA A 7 -32.32 40.94 4.39
CA ALA A 7 -31.84 39.68 4.91
C ALA A 7 -30.56 39.28 4.16
N ALA A 8 -29.41 39.40 4.82
CA ALA A 8 -28.16 38.87 4.30
C ALA A 8 -28.13 37.35 4.51
N LEU A 9 -28.30 36.58 3.43
CA LEU A 9 -28.01 35.14 3.41
C LEU A 9 -26.50 34.94 3.46
N LEU A 10 -25.99 34.52 4.61
CA LEU A 10 -24.65 33.96 4.77
C LEU A 10 -24.58 32.62 4.04
N PHE A 11 -24.04 32.62 2.82
CA PHE A 11 -23.57 31.41 2.15
C PHE A 11 -22.31 30.91 2.88
N ALA A 12 -22.48 29.95 3.78
CA ALA A 12 -21.36 29.15 4.27
C ALA A 12 -20.88 28.26 3.13
N CYS A 13 -19.78 28.68 2.48
CA CYS A 13 -19.06 27.85 1.53
C CYS A 13 -18.36 26.73 2.32
N SER A 14 -19.04 25.61 2.52
CA SER A 14 -18.43 24.38 3.01
C SER A 14 -17.56 23.82 1.89
N THR A 15 -16.29 24.23 1.85
CA THR A 15 -15.29 23.57 1.01
C THR A 15 -15.19 22.12 1.48
N PRO A 16 -15.22 21.13 0.57
CA PRO A 16 -14.86 19.78 0.96
C PRO A 16 -13.40 19.82 1.39
N LEU A 17 -13.16 19.63 2.69
CA LEU A 17 -11.83 19.33 3.19
C LEU A 17 -11.45 17.99 2.54
N TRP A 18 -10.64 18.03 1.48
CA TRP A 18 -10.01 16.82 0.95
C TRP A 18 -9.05 16.31 2.04
N ALA A 19 -9.59 15.56 2.98
CA ALA A 19 -8.80 14.87 3.98
C ALA A 19 -7.83 13.95 3.24
N ALA A 20 -6.55 13.98 3.63
CA ALA A 20 -5.56 13.06 3.12
C ALA A 20 -6.09 11.63 3.27
N GLN A 21 -6.16 10.89 2.16
CA GLN A 21 -6.47 9.47 2.20
C GLN A 21 -5.24 8.72 2.71
N CYS A 22 -5.21 8.45 4.01
CA CYS A 22 -4.16 7.67 4.67
C CYS A 22 -4.31 6.16 4.46
N GLU A 23 -4.90 5.76 3.34
CA GLU A 23 -5.13 4.39 2.96
C GLU A 23 -5.05 4.20 1.44
N GLN A 24 -4.68 3.00 1.01
CA GLN A 24 -4.64 2.60 -0.39
C GLN A 24 -5.17 1.17 -0.54
N VAL A 25 -6.09 0.98 -1.48
CA VAL A 25 -6.48 -0.36 -1.93
C VAL A 25 -5.66 -0.72 -3.17
N ILE A 26 -5.05 -1.90 -3.16
CA ILE A 26 -4.30 -2.47 -4.29
C ILE A 26 -4.92 -3.82 -4.62
N GLU A 27 -5.13 -4.08 -5.90
CA GLU A 27 -5.62 -5.35 -6.40
C GLU A 27 -4.49 -6.14 -7.04
N SER A 28 -4.48 -7.45 -6.79
CA SER A 28 -3.64 -8.44 -7.47
C SER A 28 -4.50 -9.47 -8.20
N ASN A 29 -3.98 -10.07 -9.28
CA ASN A 29 -4.75 -11.01 -10.11
C ASN A 29 -3.93 -12.24 -10.55
N ASP A 30 -4.62 -13.23 -11.13
CA ASP A 30 -4.00 -14.48 -11.62
C ASP A 30 -2.96 -14.27 -12.75
N ALA A 31 -2.85 -13.06 -13.29
CA ALA A 31 -1.87 -12.68 -14.32
C ALA A 31 -0.59 -12.05 -13.73
N MET A 32 -0.38 -12.14 -12.40
CA MET A 32 0.76 -11.56 -11.69
C MET A 32 0.88 -10.04 -11.91
N GLN A 33 -0.21 -9.30 -11.69
CA GLN A 33 -0.22 -7.85 -11.80
C GLN A 33 -0.76 -7.20 -10.54
N PHE A 34 -0.12 -6.10 -10.11
CA PHE A 34 -0.80 -5.07 -9.32
C PHE A 34 -1.44 -4.04 -10.26
N ASN A 35 -2.65 -3.60 -9.93
CA ASN A 35 -3.38 -2.57 -10.67
C ASN A 35 -2.80 -1.16 -10.45
N VAL A 36 -2.21 -0.90 -9.29
CA VAL A 36 -1.53 0.36 -8.95
C VAL A 36 -0.02 0.20 -9.18
N LYS A 37 0.61 1.23 -9.77
CA LYS A 37 2.07 1.27 -10.02
C LYS A 37 2.80 2.27 -9.14
N ASP A 38 2.12 3.32 -8.69
CA ASP A 38 2.73 4.40 -7.91
C ASP A 38 1.78 4.78 -6.76
N VAL A 39 2.33 4.91 -5.56
CA VAL A 39 1.61 5.34 -4.36
C VAL A 39 2.34 6.54 -3.77
N THR A 40 1.59 7.62 -3.49
CA THR A 40 2.11 8.76 -2.74
C THR A 40 1.43 8.79 -1.37
N VAL A 41 2.23 8.64 -0.32
CA VAL A 41 1.76 8.75 1.07
C VAL A 41 1.86 10.21 1.49
N ASP A 42 0.74 10.78 1.95
CA ASP A 42 0.74 12.15 2.46
C ASP A 42 1.50 12.23 3.78
N LYS A 43 2.43 13.19 3.88
CA LYS A 43 3.25 13.44 5.07
C LYS A 43 2.46 13.84 6.33
N SER A 44 1.21 14.27 6.18
CA SER A 44 0.29 14.57 7.29
C SER A 44 -0.29 13.32 7.93
N CYS A 45 -0.24 12.17 7.25
CA CYS A 45 -0.66 10.89 7.81
C CYS A 45 0.29 10.46 8.93
N LYS A 46 -0.25 10.03 10.07
CA LYS A 46 0.54 9.39 11.14
C LYS A 46 0.85 7.93 10.79
N THR A 47 -0.18 7.23 10.32
CA THR A 47 -0.13 5.85 9.86
C THR A 47 -0.70 5.78 8.45
N PHE A 48 -0.24 4.83 7.66
CA PHE A 48 -0.78 4.53 6.33
C PHE A 48 -1.19 3.07 6.24
N THR A 49 -2.37 2.82 5.67
CA THR A 49 -2.95 1.47 5.56
C THR A 49 -3.00 1.01 4.11
N VAL A 50 -2.45 -0.16 3.82
CA VAL A 50 -2.61 -0.81 2.51
C VAL A 50 -3.53 -2.00 2.66
N THR A 51 -4.56 -2.08 1.82
CA THR A 51 -5.42 -3.24 1.67
C THR A 51 -5.14 -3.90 0.33
N LEU A 52 -4.60 -5.12 0.36
CA LEU A 52 -4.39 -5.96 -0.81
C LEU A 52 -5.60 -6.87 -1.03
N LYS A 53 -6.15 -6.87 -2.24
CA LYS A 53 -7.27 -7.73 -2.66
C LYS A 53 -6.85 -8.62 -3.82
N HIS A 54 -7.13 -9.92 -3.74
CA HIS A 54 -6.85 -10.81 -4.86
C HIS A 54 -8.13 -11.03 -5.69
N THR A 55 -8.20 -10.49 -6.90
CA THR A 55 -9.40 -10.54 -7.76
C THR A 55 -9.50 -11.79 -8.64
N GLY A 56 -8.41 -12.57 -8.73
CA GLY A 56 -8.38 -13.89 -9.36
C GLY A 56 -9.05 -15.00 -8.56
N LYS A 57 -8.83 -16.25 -8.98
CA LYS A 57 -9.47 -17.46 -8.42
C LYS A 57 -8.46 -18.50 -7.93
N LEU A 58 -7.18 -18.36 -8.25
CA LEU A 58 -6.18 -19.37 -7.92
C LEU A 58 -5.81 -19.32 -6.41
N PRO A 59 -5.55 -20.47 -5.77
CA PRO A 59 -5.29 -20.52 -4.33
C PRO A 59 -3.91 -19.96 -3.96
N ARG A 60 -3.75 -19.56 -2.69
CA ARG A 60 -2.54 -18.88 -2.17
C ARG A 60 -1.24 -19.66 -2.34
N ASN A 61 -1.28 -20.98 -2.43
CA ASN A 61 -0.09 -21.82 -2.59
C ASN A 61 0.35 -21.96 -4.06
N ALA A 62 -0.50 -21.59 -5.02
CA ALA A 62 -0.22 -21.66 -6.45
C ALA A 62 -0.02 -20.26 -7.08
N MET A 63 -0.86 -19.30 -6.69
CA MET A 63 -0.81 -17.92 -7.18
C MET A 63 -0.99 -16.95 -6.00
N GLY A 64 -0.23 -17.18 -4.95
CA GLY A 64 -0.27 -16.33 -3.77
C GLY A 64 0.32 -14.96 -4.05
N HIS A 65 -0.30 -13.93 -3.50
CA HIS A 65 0.21 -12.57 -3.56
C HIS A 65 0.27 -11.95 -2.17
N ASN A 66 1.40 -11.35 -1.86
CA ASN A 66 1.53 -10.43 -0.73
C ASN A 66 1.96 -9.06 -1.25
N TRP A 67 1.98 -8.09 -0.35
CA TRP A 67 2.53 -6.78 -0.57
C TRP A 67 3.62 -6.55 0.47
N VAL A 68 4.84 -6.22 0.03
CA VAL A 68 6.02 -6.02 0.87
C VAL A 68 6.64 -4.68 0.55
N LEU A 69 6.92 -3.85 1.56
CA LEU A 69 7.54 -2.54 1.40
C LEU A 69 9.00 -2.56 1.86
N THR A 70 9.88 -2.04 1.00
CA THR A 70 11.31 -1.87 1.27
C THR A 70 11.80 -0.55 0.66
N LYS A 71 13.02 -0.12 0.99
CA LYS A 71 13.73 0.82 0.11
C LYS A 71 13.93 0.18 -1.26
N GLN A 72 13.94 0.98 -2.32
CA GLN A 72 14.13 0.45 -3.66
C GLN A 72 15.44 -0.35 -3.82
N SER A 73 16.53 0.08 -3.15
CA SER A 73 17.81 -0.63 -3.15
C SER A 73 17.76 -2.02 -2.53
N ASP A 74 16.82 -2.26 -1.61
CA ASP A 74 16.79 -3.45 -0.77
C ASP A 74 15.84 -4.53 -1.31
N MET A 75 14.94 -4.14 -2.24
CA MET A 75 13.89 -4.98 -2.80
C MET A 75 14.38 -6.36 -3.25
N GLN A 76 15.42 -6.40 -4.10
CA GLN A 76 15.92 -7.67 -4.63
C GLN A 76 16.49 -8.56 -3.53
N GLY A 77 17.21 -7.98 -2.57
CA GLY A 77 17.80 -8.70 -1.45
C GLY A 77 16.75 -9.26 -0.49
N ALA A 78 15.69 -8.49 -0.22
CA ALA A 78 14.55 -8.93 0.60
C ALA A 78 13.73 -10.01 -0.11
N ALA A 79 13.43 -9.82 -1.40
CA ALA A 79 12.70 -10.81 -2.21
C ALA A 79 13.43 -12.15 -2.27
N THR A 80 14.74 -12.13 -2.52
CA THR A 80 15.55 -13.36 -2.60
C THR A 80 15.63 -14.07 -1.25
N ALA A 81 15.81 -13.33 -0.16
CA ALA A 81 15.82 -13.91 1.19
C ALA A 81 14.45 -14.51 1.58
N GLY A 82 13.36 -13.92 1.11
CA GLY A 82 11.99 -14.36 1.35
C GLY A 82 11.69 -15.76 0.83
N ILE A 83 12.34 -16.19 -0.27
CA ILE A 83 12.14 -17.53 -0.85
C ILE A 83 12.41 -18.63 0.18
N ALA A 84 13.53 -18.52 0.92
CA ALA A 84 13.92 -19.50 1.92
C ALA A 84 13.01 -19.51 3.16
N ALA A 85 12.27 -18.42 3.41
CA ALA A 85 11.34 -18.33 4.54
C ALA A 85 10.08 -19.17 4.33
N GLY A 86 9.67 -19.39 3.07
CA GLY A 86 8.52 -20.20 2.70
C GLY A 86 7.16 -19.55 2.98
N LEU A 87 6.11 -20.20 2.50
CA LEU A 87 4.73 -19.70 2.57
C LEU A 87 4.22 -19.50 4.01
N ASN A 88 4.63 -20.33 4.97
CA ASN A 88 4.23 -20.19 6.37
C ASN A 88 4.76 -18.89 7.02
N ASN A 89 5.80 -18.29 6.43
CA ASN A 89 6.33 -16.99 6.80
C ASN A 89 6.02 -15.93 5.75
N GLU A 90 4.99 -16.16 4.92
CA GLU A 90 4.51 -15.23 3.90
C GLU A 90 5.59 -14.85 2.88
N TYR A 91 6.58 -15.71 2.67
CA TYR A 91 7.78 -15.41 1.89
C TYR A 91 8.50 -14.11 2.31
N VAL A 92 8.53 -13.85 3.61
CA VAL A 92 9.31 -12.78 4.22
C VAL A 92 10.24 -13.41 5.26
N LYS A 93 11.54 -13.12 5.16
CA LYS A 93 12.51 -13.59 6.15
C LYS A 93 12.18 -12.96 7.50
N GLN A 94 12.04 -13.79 8.53
CA GLN A 94 11.78 -13.32 9.89
C GLN A 94 12.92 -12.41 10.36
N GLY A 95 12.57 -11.24 10.92
CA GLY A 95 13.53 -10.25 11.40
C GLY A 95 14.31 -9.52 10.30
N ASP A 96 13.84 -9.53 9.05
CA ASP A 96 14.49 -8.77 7.97
C ASP A 96 14.27 -7.26 8.14
N GLU A 97 15.28 -6.56 8.64
CA GLU A 97 15.25 -5.11 8.89
C GLU A 97 15.02 -4.26 7.63
N ARG A 98 15.21 -4.83 6.43
CA ARG A 98 14.93 -4.16 5.16
C ARG A 98 13.42 -4.03 4.89
N VAL A 99 12.61 -4.90 5.48
CA VAL A 99 11.15 -4.94 5.29
C VAL A 99 10.46 -4.01 6.28
N LEU A 100 9.90 -2.93 5.77
CA LEU A 100 9.28 -1.88 6.58
C LEU A 100 7.85 -2.23 7.00
N ALA A 101 7.14 -2.96 6.13
CA ALA A 101 5.78 -3.43 6.30
C ALA A 101 5.49 -4.54 5.29
N HIS A 102 4.60 -5.48 5.62
CA HIS A 102 4.08 -6.44 4.66
C HIS A 102 2.70 -7.00 5.05
N THR A 103 1.96 -7.49 4.07
CA THR A 103 0.74 -8.28 4.30
C THR A 103 1.06 -9.77 4.43
N LYS A 104 0.03 -10.57 4.76
CA LYS A 104 0.04 -12.01 4.48
C LYS A 104 -0.04 -12.29 2.99
N VAL A 105 0.34 -13.50 2.57
CA VAL A 105 0.08 -14.04 1.23
C VAL A 105 -1.37 -14.47 1.15
N ILE A 106 -2.10 -13.91 0.19
CA ILE A 106 -3.50 -14.19 -0.09
C ILE A 106 -3.67 -14.86 -1.45
N GLY A 107 -4.68 -15.70 -1.60
CA GLY A 107 -5.15 -16.28 -2.86
C GLY A 107 -6.46 -15.66 -3.34
N GLY A 108 -7.00 -16.19 -4.43
CA GLY A 108 -8.21 -15.71 -5.08
C GLY A 108 -9.40 -15.47 -4.15
N GLY A 109 -9.98 -14.27 -4.22
CA GLY A 109 -11.12 -13.84 -3.41
C GLY A 109 -10.77 -13.36 -2.00
N GLU A 110 -9.53 -13.56 -1.54
CA GLU A 110 -9.10 -13.15 -0.21
C GLU A 110 -8.64 -11.68 -0.19
N THR A 111 -8.47 -11.14 1.01
CA THR A 111 -7.99 -9.77 1.27
C THR A 111 -7.09 -9.77 2.50
N ALA A 112 -6.04 -8.96 2.48
CA ALA A 112 -5.18 -8.72 3.64
C ALA A 112 -4.84 -7.24 3.76
N THR A 113 -4.65 -6.78 5.00
CA THR A 113 -4.34 -5.38 5.31
C THR A 113 -3.05 -5.29 6.11
N VAL A 114 -2.28 -4.24 5.88
CA VAL A 114 -1.14 -3.85 6.71
C VAL A 114 -1.22 -2.34 6.98
N THR A 115 -0.94 -1.94 8.22
CA THR A 115 -0.82 -0.54 8.62
C THR A 115 0.59 -0.31 9.15
N PHE A 116 1.20 0.80 8.75
CA PHE A 116 2.55 1.16 9.20
C PHE A 116 2.67 2.65 9.50
N ASP A 117 3.59 2.99 10.40
CA ASP A 117 3.89 4.38 10.74
C ASP A 117 4.56 5.09 9.58
N VAL A 118 4.03 6.26 9.20
CA VAL A 118 4.58 7.10 8.13
C VAL A 118 5.96 7.62 8.49
N ALA A 119 6.29 7.71 9.79
CA ALA A 119 7.62 8.06 10.28
C ALA A 119 8.74 7.09 9.83
N LYS A 120 8.40 5.88 9.34
CA LYS A 120 9.37 4.97 8.71
C LYS A 120 9.81 5.44 7.32
N LEU A 121 9.05 6.35 6.71
CA LEU A 121 9.34 6.93 5.40
C LEU A 121 10.16 8.21 5.53
N LYS A 122 11.03 8.46 4.55
CA LYS A 122 11.84 9.67 4.46
C LYS A 122 11.51 10.43 3.18
N ALA A 123 11.41 11.75 3.28
CA ALA A 123 11.27 12.60 2.11
C ALA A 123 12.49 12.45 1.19
N GLY A 124 12.26 12.33 -0.11
CA GLY A 124 13.33 12.12 -1.11
C GLY A 124 13.88 10.70 -1.22
N GLU A 125 13.46 9.77 -0.35
CA GLU A 125 13.76 8.34 -0.49
C GLU A 125 12.73 7.67 -1.41
N THR A 126 13.19 6.78 -2.29
CA THR A 126 12.32 5.99 -3.15
C THR A 126 12.16 4.61 -2.58
N TYR A 127 10.91 4.22 -2.35
CA TYR A 127 10.55 2.89 -1.86
C TYR A 127 9.97 2.06 -2.99
N ALA A 128 10.15 0.75 -2.87
CA ALA A 128 9.49 -0.22 -3.74
C ALA A 128 8.54 -1.05 -2.89
N TYR A 129 7.33 -1.24 -3.41
CA TYR A 129 6.47 -2.32 -2.96
C TYR A 129 6.41 -3.42 -4.01
N PHE A 130 6.34 -4.66 -3.56
CA PHE A 130 6.40 -5.82 -4.45
C PHE A 130 5.74 -7.05 -3.83
N CYS A 131 5.50 -8.07 -4.66
CA CYS A 131 5.12 -9.41 -4.21
C CYS A 131 6.38 -10.26 -4.06
N SER A 132 6.62 -10.85 -2.89
CA SER A 132 7.78 -11.70 -2.60
C SER A 132 7.53 -13.19 -2.83
N PHE A 133 6.34 -13.57 -3.30
CA PHE A 133 6.09 -14.94 -3.77
C PHE A 133 7.14 -15.33 -4.83
N PRO A 134 7.72 -16.54 -4.79
CA PRO A 134 8.85 -16.92 -5.64
C PRO A 134 8.62 -16.62 -7.13
N GLY A 135 9.46 -15.76 -7.71
CA GLY A 135 9.41 -15.35 -9.12
C GLY A 135 8.56 -14.11 -9.42
N HIS A 136 7.73 -13.61 -8.49
CA HIS A 136 6.78 -12.54 -8.80
C HIS A 136 7.40 -11.14 -8.72
N TRP A 137 8.38 -10.92 -7.83
CA TRP A 137 8.94 -9.61 -7.47
C TRP A 137 9.49 -8.80 -8.67
N ALA A 138 9.92 -9.47 -9.73
CA ALA A 138 10.47 -8.81 -10.92
C ALA A 138 9.38 -8.05 -11.72
N ILE A 139 8.14 -8.53 -11.67
CA ILE A 139 6.98 -8.05 -12.45
C ILE A 139 5.97 -7.35 -11.54
N MET A 140 5.63 -7.98 -10.41
CA MET A 140 4.68 -7.48 -9.42
C MET A 140 5.34 -6.50 -8.47
N LYS A 141 5.53 -5.27 -8.95
CA LYS A 141 6.10 -4.17 -8.17
C LYS A 141 5.51 -2.82 -8.57
N GLY A 142 5.68 -1.87 -7.67
CA GLY A 142 5.41 -0.45 -7.89
C GLY A 142 6.26 0.42 -6.95
N THR A 143 6.15 1.73 -7.10
CA THR A 143 6.89 2.71 -6.31
C THR A 143 6.04 3.32 -5.21
N LEU A 144 6.65 3.59 -4.07
CA LEU A 144 6.02 4.36 -3.00
C LEU A 144 6.94 5.52 -2.62
N LYS A 145 6.35 6.70 -2.45
CA LYS A 145 7.06 7.90 -1.99
C LYS A 145 6.27 8.65 -0.94
N LEU A 146 6.99 9.37 -0.09
CA LEU A 146 6.41 10.34 0.83
C LEU A 146 6.23 11.67 0.09
N GLY A 147 5.00 12.21 0.09
CA GLY A 147 4.63 13.43 -0.63
C GLY A 147 3.56 14.23 0.12
N SER A 148 3.05 15.27 -0.52
CA SER A 148 1.96 16.14 -0.04
C SER A 148 1.03 16.49 -1.18
#